data_AF-A0A356TUN1-F1
#
_entry.id   AF-A0A356TUN1-F1
#
_cell.length_a   1.000
_cell.length_b   1.000
_cell.length_c   1.000
_cell.angle_alpha   90.00
_cell.angle_beta   90.00
_cell.angle_gamma   90.00
#
_symmetry.space_group_name_H-M   'P 1'
#
loop_
_entity.id
_entity.type
_entity.pdbx_description
1 polymer ?
#
loop_
_entity_poly.entity_id
_entity_poly.type
_entity_poly.pdbx_seq_one_letter_code
_entity_poly.pdbx_strand_id
1 'polypeptide(L)'
;MQRHSFLSFVCFAFLLSGCPASSTPGGADSGTRPRDDAASSCDDRVQNGGETGTDCGGGCAGCPDGVPCAVDEDCLSRICGIRLTCVAPTCMDRVHNGDESDVDCGGSCAACPNDRACGSDADCESMRCQGGVCASPSCSDGVRGGDESDVD
;
A
#
# COMPACT_ATOMS: atom_id res chain seq x y z
N MET A 1 46.34 64.14 -13.39
CA MET A 1 45.25 64.60 -12.51
C MET A 1 43.91 64.30 -13.18
N GLN A 2 42.94 63.81 -12.41
CA GLN A 2 41.48 63.74 -12.68
C GLN A 2 40.97 62.65 -13.67
N ARG A 3 40.36 61.59 -13.12
CA ARG A 3 39.52 60.60 -13.83
C ARG A 3 38.32 60.23 -12.94
N HIS A 4 37.20 59.90 -13.61
CA HIS A 4 35.96 59.25 -13.16
C HIS A 4 34.72 60.16 -12.99
N SER A 5 33.91 60.18 -14.06
CA SER A 5 32.56 60.74 -14.14
C SER A 5 31.70 59.86 -15.09
N PHE A 6 30.38 59.92 -14.89
CA PHE A 6 29.25 59.37 -15.67
C PHE A 6 28.86 57.90 -15.41
N LEU A 7 27.84 57.66 -14.57
CA LEU A 7 26.39 57.62 -14.89
C LEU A 7 26.02 56.56 -15.95
N SER A 8 25.63 55.37 -15.47
CA SER A 8 24.70 54.48 -16.18
C SER A 8 23.76 53.85 -15.15
N PHE A 9 22.53 54.38 -15.12
CA PHE A 9 21.39 53.88 -14.37
C PHE A 9 21.00 52.50 -14.91
N VAL A 10 21.23 51.43 -14.14
CA VAL A 10 20.51 50.16 -14.33
C VAL A 10 19.52 50.06 -13.18
N CYS A 11 18.30 50.53 -13.46
CA CYS A 11 17.13 50.35 -12.62
C CYS A 11 16.58 48.95 -12.89
N PHE A 12 16.95 47.96 -12.06
CA PHE A 12 16.22 46.69 -12.00
C PHE A 12 15.45 46.66 -10.68
N ALA A 13 14.22 47.14 -10.78
CA ALA A 13 13.20 47.01 -9.74
C ALA A 13 12.80 45.53 -9.65
N PHE A 14 13.35 44.81 -8.68
CA PHE A 14 12.76 43.54 -8.23
C PHE A 14 11.85 43.82 -7.04
N LEU A 15 10.57 43.73 -7.36
CA LEU A 15 9.39 43.94 -6.55
C LEU A 15 9.23 42.84 -5.48
N LEU A 16 8.67 43.27 -4.34
CA LEU A 16 7.85 42.52 -3.38
C LEU A 16 8.56 41.83 -2.20
N SER A 17 8.53 42.57 -1.08
CA SER A 17 7.87 42.19 0.17
C SER A 17 8.21 40.85 0.82
N GLY A 18 9.01 40.91 1.88
CA GLY A 18 9.06 39.87 2.90
C GLY A 18 9.76 40.34 4.18
N CYS A 19 9.00 40.92 5.11
CA CYS A 19 9.40 41.03 6.52
C CYS A 19 9.26 39.66 7.20
N PRO A 20 10.20 39.25 8.07
CA PRO A 20 9.82 38.52 9.26
C PRO A 20 10.01 39.42 10.47
N ALA A 21 8.89 39.97 10.93
CA ALA A 21 8.78 40.67 12.19
C ALA A 21 8.29 39.67 13.26
N SER A 22 9.06 39.60 14.35
CA SER A 22 8.62 39.54 15.76
C SER A 22 7.99 38.26 16.37
N SER A 23 8.53 37.95 17.55
CA SER A 23 7.80 37.64 18.79
C SER A 23 7.42 36.17 19.11
N THR A 24 8.05 35.69 20.19
CA THR A 24 7.64 34.63 21.16
C THR A 24 6.28 34.97 21.83
N PRO A 25 5.68 34.22 22.80
CA PRO A 25 5.98 32.94 23.48
C PRO A 25 4.76 31.97 23.67
N GLY A 26 4.97 30.78 24.26
CA GLY A 26 4.03 30.17 25.22
C GLY A 26 2.86 29.31 24.73
N GLY A 27 2.95 27.99 24.97
CA GLY A 27 1.93 27.22 25.70
C GLY A 27 0.60 26.86 25.04
N ALA A 28 0.55 25.66 24.45
CA ALA A 28 -0.56 24.71 24.55
C ALA A 28 0.08 23.33 24.32
N ASP A 29 0.26 22.42 25.28
CA ASP A 29 -0.75 21.94 26.23
C ASP A 29 -2.09 21.74 25.51
N SER A 30 -2.12 20.67 24.72
CA SER A 30 -3.29 19.79 24.66
C SER A 30 -2.70 18.43 25.05
N GLY A 31 -2.65 18.07 26.33
CA GLY A 31 -3.84 18.03 27.16
C GLY A 31 -4.70 16.89 26.62
N THR A 32 -4.36 15.68 27.07
CA THR A 32 -5.29 14.57 27.28
C THR A 32 -6.41 14.42 26.25
N ARG A 33 -6.15 13.61 25.24
CA ARG A 33 -7.07 12.49 25.02
C ARG A 33 -6.22 11.23 25.05
N PRO A 34 -6.40 10.30 26.01
CA PRO A 34 -6.19 8.92 25.62
C PRO A 34 -7.19 8.70 24.48
N ARG A 35 -6.68 8.65 23.24
CA ARG A 35 -7.35 7.89 22.19
C ARG A 35 -6.81 6.46 22.22
N ASP A 36 -6.49 6.01 23.43
CA ASP A 36 -5.75 4.79 23.77
C ASP A 36 -6.64 3.85 24.58
N ASP A 37 -7.94 3.80 24.29
CA ASP A 37 -8.86 2.80 24.86
C ASP A 37 -9.58 2.00 23.75
N ALA A 38 -8.95 1.92 22.57
CA ALA A 38 -9.29 0.98 21.49
C ALA A 38 -8.04 0.30 20.88
N ALA A 39 -6.83 0.84 21.11
CA ALA A 39 -5.57 0.26 20.64
C ALA A 39 -4.87 -0.61 21.70
N SER A 40 -5.22 -0.50 22.98
CA SER A 40 -4.61 -1.29 24.06
C SER A 40 -5.34 -2.59 24.37
N SER A 41 -6.51 -2.83 23.76
CA SER A 41 -7.27 -4.07 23.96
C SER A 41 -6.80 -5.20 23.06
N CYS A 42 -6.18 -4.88 21.91
CA CYS A 42 -5.85 -5.83 20.84
C CYS A 42 -4.85 -6.94 21.20
N ASP A 43 -4.47 -7.11 22.47
CA ASP A 43 -3.55 -8.13 22.97
C ASP A 43 -3.85 -8.50 24.46
N ASP A 44 -5.05 -8.20 24.96
CA ASP A 44 -5.41 -8.33 26.38
C ASP A 44 -6.16 -9.62 26.76
N ARG A 45 -6.44 -10.46 25.76
CA ARG A 45 -7.17 -11.73 25.81
C ARG A 45 -8.64 -11.59 26.15
N VAL A 46 -9.23 -10.42 25.96
CA VAL A 46 -10.63 -10.14 26.22
C VAL A 46 -11.23 -9.40 25.04
N GLN A 47 -12.30 -9.94 24.45
CA GLN A 47 -13.01 -9.26 23.38
C GLN A 47 -13.63 -7.93 23.87
N ASN A 48 -12.97 -6.81 23.58
CA ASN A 48 -13.40 -5.48 23.99
C ASN A 48 -12.92 -4.38 23.00
N GLY A 49 -13.08 -3.09 23.32
CA GLY A 49 -12.48 -2.00 22.53
C GLY A 49 -12.93 -1.81 21.06
N GLY A 50 -13.86 -2.63 20.56
CA GLY A 50 -14.28 -2.64 19.14
C GLY A 50 -13.89 -3.91 18.37
N GLU A 51 -13.30 -4.88 19.05
CA GLU A 51 -12.91 -6.19 18.52
C GLU A 51 -14.11 -7.06 18.11
N THR A 52 -13.98 -7.74 16.96
CA THR A 52 -14.98 -8.72 16.51
C THR A 52 -14.66 -10.14 16.96
N GLY A 53 -13.38 -10.43 17.24
CA GLY A 53 -12.92 -11.61 17.98
C GLY A 53 -11.93 -11.19 19.07
N THR A 54 -11.68 -12.04 20.06
CA THR A 54 -10.71 -11.73 21.13
C THR A 54 -9.37 -11.26 20.55
N ASP A 55 -8.98 -10.02 20.86
CA ASP A 55 -7.72 -9.39 20.42
C ASP A 55 -7.59 -9.18 18.89
N CYS A 56 -8.70 -9.17 18.13
CA CYS A 56 -8.66 -9.00 16.67
C CYS A 56 -9.93 -8.39 16.06
N GLY A 57 -9.79 -7.87 14.84
CA GLY A 57 -10.87 -7.24 14.07
C GLY A 57 -11.24 -5.83 14.55
N GLY A 58 -12.11 -5.17 13.79
CA GLY A 58 -12.55 -3.79 14.02
C GLY A 58 -11.41 -2.79 13.90
N GLY A 59 -10.84 -2.40 15.03
CA GLY A 59 -9.68 -1.50 15.11
C GLY A 59 -8.33 -2.21 15.23
N CYS A 60 -8.34 -3.54 15.39
CA CYS A 60 -7.17 -4.37 15.61
C CYS A 60 -6.70 -5.06 14.32
N ALA A 61 -5.66 -5.89 14.39
CA ALA A 61 -5.25 -6.74 13.28
C ALA A 61 -6.38 -7.71 12.89
N GLY A 62 -6.44 -8.10 11.61
CA GLY A 62 -7.45 -9.03 11.13
C GLY A 62 -7.44 -10.36 11.90
N CYS A 63 -8.62 -10.93 12.09
CA CYS A 63 -8.82 -12.20 12.77
C CYS A 63 -8.50 -13.39 11.85
N PRO A 64 -8.04 -14.52 12.43
CA PRO A 64 -7.87 -15.77 11.70
C PRO A 64 -9.21 -16.43 11.35
N ASP A 65 -9.16 -17.45 10.50
CA ASP A 65 -10.33 -18.17 10.03
C ASP A 65 -11.18 -18.76 11.18
N GLY A 66 -12.50 -18.72 10.99
CA GLY A 66 -13.49 -19.22 11.96
C GLY A 66 -13.82 -18.28 13.11
N VAL A 67 -13.11 -17.15 13.24
CA VAL A 67 -13.37 -16.12 14.26
C VAL A 67 -14.50 -15.19 13.80
N PRO A 68 -15.33 -14.64 14.71
CA PRO A 68 -16.40 -13.75 14.31
C PRO A 68 -15.90 -12.44 13.69
N CYS A 69 -16.66 -11.95 12.71
CA CYS A 69 -16.41 -10.71 11.99
C CYS A 69 -17.72 -9.96 11.76
N ALA A 70 -17.62 -8.64 11.56
CA ALA A 70 -18.74 -7.79 11.17
C ALA A 70 -18.59 -7.30 9.73
N VAL A 71 -17.36 -7.06 9.29
CA VAL A 71 -16.99 -6.64 7.94
C VAL A 71 -15.79 -7.45 7.43
N ASP A 72 -15.56 -7.40 6.13
CA ASP A 72 -14.48 -8.14 5.47
C ASP A 72 -13.10 -7.79 6.05
N GLU A 73 -12.87 -6.50 6.34
CA GLU A 73 -11.62 -5.98 6.88
C GLU A 73 -11.28 -6.51 8.28
N ASP A 74 -12.25 -7.10 9.00
CA ASP A 74 -12.02 -7.73 10.28
C ASP A 74 -11.24 -9.04 10.17
N CYS A 75 -11.08 -9.59 8.96
CA CYS A 75 -10.45 -10.88 8.70
C CYS A 75 -9.09 -10.74 8.02
N LEU A 76 -8.14 -11.63 8.34
CA LEU A 76 -6.87 -11.72 7.61
C LEU A 76 -7.07 -12.06 6.13
N SER A 77 -8.06 -12.90 5.84
CA SER A 77 -8.48 -13.23 4.48
C SER A 77 -9.21 -12.11 3.77
N ARG A 78 -9.60 -11.06 4.49
CA ARG A 78 -10.53 -10.02 4.04
C ARG A 78 -11.87 -10.56 3.53
N ILE A 79 -12.34 -11.67 4.11
CA ILE A 79 -13.61 -12.28 3.77
C ILE A 79 -14.37 -12.61 5.04
N CYS A 80 -15.41 -11.82 5.31
CA CYS A 80 -16.38 -12.11 6.34
C CYS A 80 -17.53 -12.93 5.74
N GLY A 81 -17.49 -14.24 5.97
CA GLY A 81 -18.46 -15.17 5.37
C GLY A 81 -19.89 -14.92 5.83
N ILE A 82 -20.85 -15.55 5.14
CA ILE A 82 -22.30 -15.44 5.44
C ILE A 82 -22.70 -15.82 6.87
N ARG A 83 -21.82 -16.53 7.60
CA ARG A 83 -22.02 -16.94 8.98
C ARG A 83 -21.46 -15.92 9.98
N LEU A 84 -21.04 -14.75 9.51
CA LEU A 84 -20.34 -13.72 10.30
C LEU A 84 -19.07 -14.28 10.94
N THR A 85 -18.32 -15.06 10.17
CA THR A 85 -17.04 -15.65 10.56
C THR A 85 -16.03 -15.52 9.44
N CYS A 86 -14.78 -15.26 9.77
CA CYS A 86 -13.68 -15.23 8.81
C CYS A 86 -13.56 -16.56 8.08
N VAL A 87 -13.40 -16.52 6.78
CA VAL A 87 -13.27 -17.71 5.92
C VAL A 87 -11.88 -17.72 5.30
N ALA A 88 -11.31 -18.91 5.15
CA ALA A 88 -10.01 -19.08 4.49
C ALA A 88 -10.02 -18.47 3.09
N PRO A 89 -8.92 -17.80 2.68
CA PRO A 89 -8.78 -17.25 1.33
C PRO A 89 -8.79 -18.38 0.29
N THR A 90 -9.27 -18.07 -0.91
CA THR A 90 -9.26 -19.00 -2.05
C THR A 90 -8.84 -18.25 -3.32
N CYS A 91 -8.13 -18.94 -4.21
CA CYS A 91 -7.60 -18.38 -5.47
C CYS A 91 -8.65 -17.89 -6.50
N MET A 92 -9.92 -17.76 -6.14
CA MET A 92 -11.02 -17.37 -7.03
C MET A 92 -12.09 -16.56 -6.28
N ASP A 93 -11.76 -15.99 -5.12
CA ASP A 93 -12.69 -15.22 -4.29
C ASP A 93 -12.74 -13.72 -4.64
N ARG A 94 -11.93 -13.28 -5.59
CA ARG A 94 -11.83 -11.90 -6.11
C ARG A 94 -11.23 -10.93 -5.10
N VAL A 95 -10.50 -11.42 -4.12
CA VAL A 95 -9.87 -10.62 -3.08
C VAL A 95 -8.37 -10.93 -3.07
N HIS A 96 -7.53 -9.91 -3.25
CA HIS A 96 -6.08 -10.09 -3.10
C HIS A 96 -5.74 -10.35 -1.62
N ASN A 97 -5.57 -11.63 -1.29
CA ASN A 97 -5.38 -12.14 0.06
C ASN A 97 -4.44 -13.36 0.06
N GLY A 98 -4.21 -13.95 1.25
CA GLY A 98 -3.33 -15.11 1.36
C GLY A 98 -1.90 -14.82 0.90
N ASP A 99 -1.37 -15.65 0.00
CA ASP A 99 -0.05 -15.50 -0.63
C ASP A 99 -0.12 -15.16 -2.12
N GLU A 100 -1.28 -14.69 -2.59
CA GLU A 100 -1.47 -14.19 -3.95
C GLU A 100 -0.53 -13.00 -4.26
N SER A 101 -0.09 -12.88 -5.51
CA SER A 101 0.71 -11.74 -5.97
C SER A 101 -0.12 -10.67 -6.69
N ASP A 102 -1.26 -11.07 -7.24
CA ASP A 102 -2.34 -10.22 -7.74
C ASP A 102 -3.68 -10.93 -7.46
N VAL A 103 -4.81 -10.23 -7.56
CA VAL A 103 -6.14 -10.79 -7.25
C VAL A 103 -6.36 -12.13 -7.95
N ASP A 104 -6.60 -13.18 -7.17
CA ASP A 104 -6.89 -14.55 -7.65
C ASP A 104 -5.73 -15.26 -8.37
N CYS A 105 -4.47 -14.82 -8.24
CA CYS A 105 -3.32 -15.47 -8.88
C CYS A 105 -1.96 -15.23 -8.18
N GLY A 106 -0.97 -16.07 -8.51
CA GLY A 106 0.38 -16.03 -7.94
C GLY A 106 0.52 -16.77 -6.61
N GLY A 107 1.74 -16.93 -6.13
CA GLY A 107 2.05 -17.67 -4.90
C GLY A 107 1.61 -19.15 -4.98
N SER A 108 0.72 -19.57 -4.07
CA SER A 108 0.14 -20.92 -4.06
C SER A 108 -0.98 -21.13 -5.09
N CYS A 109 -1.45 -20.05 -5.72
CA CYS A 109 -2.49 -20.08 -6.74
C CYS A 109 -1.94 -20.34 -8.15
N ALA A 110 -2.82 -20.36 -9.15
CA ALA A 110 -2.40 -20.42 -10.54
C ALA A 110 -1.53 -19.20 -10.89
N ALA A 111 -0.54 -19.38 -11.77
CA ALA A 111 0.29 -18.28 -12.21
C ALA A 111 -0.55 -17.18 -12.88
N CYS A 112 -0.17 -15.94 -12.65
CA CYS A 112 -0.83 -14.76 -13.17
C CYS A 112 -0.56 -14.58 -14.68
N PRO A 113 -1.58 -14.15 -15.45
CA PRO A 113 -1.37 -13.74 -16.83
C PRO A 113 -0.51 -12.48 -16.92
N ASN A 114 -0.09 -12.13 -18.14
CA ASN A 114 0.66 -10.90 -18.38
C ASN A 114 -0.07 -9.65 -17.85
N ASP A 115 0.71 -8.62 -17.54
CA ASP A 115 0.27 -7.32 -16.99
C ASP A 115 -0.30 -7.38 -15.55
N ARG A 116 -0.18 -8.52 -14.87
CA ARG A 116 -0.55 -8.71 -13.46
C ARG A 116 0.61 -8.51 -12.51
N ALA A 117 0.31 -8.12 -11.28
CA ALA A 117 1.33 -7.96 -10.25
C ALA A 117 1.98 -9.30 -9.89
N CYS A 118 3.29 -9.28 -9.64
CA CYS A 118 4.08 -10.45 -9.30
C CYS A 118 5.15 -10.11 -8.27
N GLY A 119 5.50 -11.08 -7.41
CA GLY A 119 6.64 -10.98 -6.49
C GLY A 119 7.87 -11.74 -7.00
N SER A 120 7.66 -12.73 -7.86
CA SER A 120 8.68 -13.62 -8.40
C SER A 120 8.33 -14.11 -9.80
N ASP A 121 9.32 -14.61 -10.53
CA ASP A 121 9.11 -15.18 -11.87
C ASP A 121 8.09 -16.34 -11.86
N ALA A 122 8.04 -17.12 -10.77
CA ALA A 122 7.11 -18.24 -10.63
C ALA A 122 5.64 -17.81 -10.54
N ASP A 123 5.39 -16.54 -10.20
CA ASP A 123 4.03 -16.00 -10.14
C ASP A 123 3.46 -15.72 -11.53
N CYS A 124 4.25 -15.76 -12.59
CA CYS A 124 3.82 -15.39 -13.94
C CYS A 124 3.71 -16.61 -14.86
N GLU A 125 2.64 -16.67 -15.67
CA GLU A 125 2.50 -17.69 -16.72
C GLU A 125 3.68 -17.65 -17.70
N SER A 126 4.25 -16.45 -17.93
CA SER A 126 5.43 -16.21 -18.76
C SER A 126 6.76 -16.56 -18.09
N MET A 127 6.75 -16.89 -16.79
CA MET A 127 7.95 -17.03 -15.95
C MET A 127 8.85 -15.79 -15.91
N ARG A 128 8.26 -14.59 -16.07
CA ARG A 128 9.00 -13.32 -16.11
C ARG A 128 8.30 -12.22 -15.31
N CYS A 129 8.75 -12.01 -14.09
CA CYS A 129 8.34 -10.90 -13.26
C CYS A 129 9.31 -9.72 -13.44
N GLN A 130 8.92 -8.75 -14.27
CA GLN A 130 9.77 -7.60 -14.58
C GLN A 130 9.13 -6.31 -14.05
N GLY A 131 9.83 -5.63 -13.13
CA GLY A 131 9.32 -4.39 -12.54
C GLY A 131 8.09 -4.60 -11.65
N GLY A 132 7.91 -5.79 -11.10
CA GLY A 132 6.76 -6.16 -10.26
C GLY A 132 5.49 -6.50 -11.05
N VAL A 133 5.62 -6.69 -12.37
CA VAL A 133 4.52 -7.06 -13.27
C VAL A 133 4.94 -8.23 -14.16
N CYS A 134 4.02 -9.14 -14.45
CA CYS A 134 4.22 -10.23 -15.38
C CYS A 134 4.39 -9.70 -16.80
N ALA A 135 5.60 -9.79 -17.32
CA ALA A 135 5.91 -9.34 -18.67
C ALA A 135 5.57 -10.43 -19.68
N SER A 136 5.14 -10.03 -20.87
CA SER A 136 5.02 -10.95 -22.01
C SER A 136 6.34 -11.66 -22.29
N PRO A 137 6.33 -12.93 -22.73
CA PRO A 137 7.53 -13.58 -23.20
C PRO A 137 8.12 -12.77 -24.37
N SER A 138 9.41 -12.41 -24.31
CA SER A 138 10.05 -11.66 -25.38
C SER A 138 10.83 -12.60 -26.30
N CYS A 139 10.69 -12.42 -27.63
CA CYS A 139 11.39 -13.21 -28.66
C CYS A 139 12.93 -13.11 -28.58
N SER A 140 13.46 -12.21 -27.75
CA SER A 140 14.90 -11.98 -27.55
C SER A 140 15.51 -12.75 -26.38
N ASP A 141 14.70 -13.43 -25.56
CA ASP A 141 15.19 -14.13 -24.36
C ASP A 141 15.67 -15.57 -24.62
N GLY A 142 15.60 -16.05 -25.88
CA GLY A 142 16.08 -17.38 -26.28
C GLY A 142 15.25 -18.56 -25.73
N VAL A 143 14.07 -18.28 -25.16
CA VAL A 143 13.13 -19.28 -24.64
C VAL A 143 11.88 -19.27 -25.53
N ARG A 144 11.71 -20.31 -26.34
CA ARG A 144 10.60 -20.42 -27.30
C ARG A 144 9.27 -20.58 -26.55
N GLY A 145 8.51 -19.50 -26.44
CA GLY A 145 7.19 -19.46 -25.79
C GLY A 145 6.10 -18.96 -26.73
N GLY A 146 5.20 -19.86 -27.13
CA GLY A 146 3.81 -19.58 -27.54
C GLY A 146 3.55 -18.86 -28.86
N ASP A 147 4.12 -17.68 -29.08
CA ASP A 147 3.68 -16.73 -30.12
C ASP A 147 4.81 -16.21 -31.03
N GLU A 148 5.99 -16.85 -31.03
CA GLU A 148 7.07 -16.58 -32.00
C GLU A 148 6.66 -17.10 -33.41
N SER A 149 5.75 -16.40 -34.08
CA SER A 149 5.29 -16.74 -35.44
C SER A 149 5.88 -15.86 -36.55
N ASP A 150 6.73 -14.89 -36.23
CA ASP A 150 7.48 -14.14 -37.25
C ASP A 150 8.93 -14.65 -37.32
N VAL A 151 9.24 -15.23 -38.48
CA VAL A 151 10.60 -15.52 -38.95
C VAL A 151 11.32 -14.20 -39.24
N ASP A 152 12.44 -13.96 -38.58
CA ASP A 152 13.46 -13.00 -39.06
C ASP A 152 14.13 -13.51 -40.35
#